data_AF-A0A673ZJY1-F1
#
_entry.id   AF-A0A673ZJY1-F1
#
_cell.length_a   1.000
_cell.length_b   1.000
_cell.length_c   1.000
_cell.angle_alpha   90.00
_cell.angle_beta   90.00
_cell.angle_gamma   90.00
#
_symmetry.space_group_name_H-M   'P 1'
#
loop_
_entity.id
_entity.type
_entity.pdbx_description
1 polymer ?
#
loop_
_entity_poly.entity_id
_entity_poly.type
_entity_poly.pdbx_seq_one_letter_code
_entity_poly.pdbx_strand_id
1 'polypeptide(L)'
;TPFNLFYYLVLFDVTVAGHEVGRIVIGLFEDLLPLIVNNFVGLAKGEKGYGYKGSKFHRAIKDFMIQGGDFTKHLRNQFADENFKLKTPRLDGKHVVFGKMLEVMSVVHTIELQDTNDRNLPYTVCHCQQWED
;
A
#
# COMPACT_ATOMS: atom_id res chain seq x y z
N THR A 1 -14.82 -8.83 -23.96
CA THR A 1 -15.77 -9.06 -22.85
C THR A 1 -15.36 -8.14 -21.73
N PRO A 2 -16.16 -7.16 -21.28
CA PRO A 2 -15.73 -6.39 -20.13
C PRO A 2 -16.00 -7.26 -18.91
N PHE A 3 -14.91 -7.75 -18.30
CA PHE A 3 -14.95 -8.36 -16.98
C PHE A 3 -15.70 -7.39 -16.06
N ASN A 4 -16.83 -7.85 -15.53
CA ASN A 4 -17.48 -7.17 -14.41
C ASN A 4 -16.59 -7.45 -13.20
N LEU A 5 -15.50 -6.66 -13.06
CA LEU A 5 -14.57 -6.79 -11.94
C LEU A 5 -15.24 -6.15 -10.73
N PHE A 6 -15.94 -6.98 -9.95
CA PHE A 6 -16.20 -6.66 -8.56
C PHE A 6 -14.84 -6.63 -7.86
N TYR A 7 -14.36 -5.44 -7.56
CA TYR A 7 -13.14 -5.25 -6.80
C TYR A 7 -13.47 -5.32 -5.31
N TYR A 8 -12.67 -6.06 -4.56
CA TYR A 8 -12.54 -5.78 -3.14
C TYR A 8 -11.77 -4.45 -3.00
N LEU A 9 -12.31 -3.49 -2.26
CA LEU A 9 -11.74 -2.15 -2.12
C LEU A 9 -10.99 -1.98 -0.80
N VAL A 10 -9.82 -1.34 -0.87
CA VAL A 10 -9.10 -0.86 0.30
C VAL A 10 -8.82 0.63 0.13
N LEU A 11 -9.10 1.40 1.18
CA LEU A 11 -9.02 2.85 1.19
C LEU A 11 -7.93 3.31 2.15
N PHE A 12 -7.09 4.24 1.69
CA PHE A 12 -6.10 4.92 2.53
C PHE A 12 -6.29 6.43 2.47
N ASP A 13 -6.67 7.03 3.58
CA ASP A 13 -6.63 8.48 3.75
C ASP A 13 -5.21 8.90 4.06
N VAL A 14 -4.67 9.80 3.27
CA VAL A 14 -3.28 10.23 3.37
C VAL A 14 -3.22 11.61 4.00
N THR A 15 -2.34 11.76 4.98
CA THR A 15 -1.93 13.07 5.49
C THR A 15 -0.47 13.34 5.17
N VAL A 16 -0.15 14.61 4.91
CA VAL A 16 1.21 15.14 4.70
C VAL A 16 1.38 16.32 5.64
N ALA A 17 2.43 16.30 6.47
CA ALA A 17 2.64 17.32 7.51
C ALA A 17 1.41 17.50 8.45
N GLY A 18 0.61 16.44 8.65
CA GLY A 18 -0.61 16.49 9.45
C GLY A 18 -1.85 17.04 8.74
N HIS A 19 -1.73 17.47 7.49
CA HIS A 19 -2.86 17.92 6.67
C HIS A 19 -3.34 16.80 5.76
N GLU A 20 -4.66 16.61 5.68
CA GLU A 20 -5.26 15.65 4.75
C GLU A 20 -5.01 16.09 3.30
N VAL A 21 -4.46 15.17 2.49
CA VAL A 21 -4.18 15.42 1.05
C VAL A 21 -5.08 14.63 0.13
N GLY A 22 -5.83 13.66 0.67
CA GLY A 22 -6.84 12.90 -0.05
C GLY A 22 -6.78 11.41 0.22
N ARG A 23 -7.58 10.66 -0.55
CA ARG A 23 -7.78 9.22 -0.40
C ARG A 23 -7.20 8.46 -1.58
N ILE A 24 -6.47 7.39 -1.29
CA ILE A 24 -6.06 6.38 -2.26
C ILE A 24 -7.09 5.25 -2.22
N VAL A 25 -7.64 4.89 -3.38
CA VAL A 25 -8.60 3.79 -3.55
C VAL A 25 -7.95 2.68 -4.36
N ILE A 26 -7.80 1.50 -3.77
CA ILE A 26 -7.17 0.33 -4.41
C ILE A 26 -8.22 -0.76 -4.59
N GLY A 27 -8.40 -1.20 -5.84
CA GLY A 27 -9.16 -2.40 -6.16
C GLY A 27 -8.24 -3.62 -6.22
N LEU A 28 -8.55 -4.64 -5.44
CA LEU A 28 -7.73 -5.86 -5.31
C LEU A 28 -8.23 -6.98 -6.24
N PHE A 29 -7.30 -7.79 -6.73
CA PHE A 29 -7.57 -8.95 -7.60
C PHE A 29 -7.74 -10.23 -6.76
N GLU A 30 -8.80 -10.28 -5.95
CA GLU A 30 -9.04 -11.38 -5.00
C GLU A 30 -9.01 -12.76 -5.66
N ASP A 31 -9.75 -12.93 -6.77
CA ASP A 31 -9.86 -14.20 -7.49
C ASP A 31 -8.51 -14.75 -7.97
N LEU A 32 -7.56 -13.88 -8.26
CA LEU A 32 -6.25 -14.28 -8.76
C LEU A 32 -5.32 -14.68 -7.60
N LEU A 33 -5.44 -14.01 -6.45
CA LEU A 33 -4.43 -14.00 -5.38
C LEU A 33 -5.07 -13.95 -3.96
N PRO A 34 -5.94 -14.88 -3.60
CA PRO A 34 -6.79 -14.76 -2.41
C PRO A 34 -5.98 -14.67 -1.11
N LEU A 35 -4.89 -15.45 -0.97
CA LEU A 35 -4.04 -15.40 0.23
C LEU A 35 -3.33 -14.05 0.40
N ILE A 36 -2.89 -13.45 -0.72
CA ILE A 36 -2.19 -12.16 -0.72
C ILE A 36 -3.16 -11.05 -0.37
N VAL A 37 -4.32 -11.08 -1.02
CA VAL A 37 -5.40 -10.13 -0.81
C VAL A 37 -5.89 -10.21 0.63
N ASN A 38 -6.18 -11.40 1.16
CA ASN A 38 -6.61 -11.57 2.54
C ASN A 38 -5.56 -11.07 3.55
N ASN A 39 -4.27 -11.33 3.32
CA ASN A 39 -3.22 -10.79 4.19
C ASN A 39 -3.16 -9.25 4.12
N PHE A 40 -3.19 -8.69 2.91
CA PHE A 40 -3.18 -7.24 2.74
C PHE A 40 -4.39 -6.59 3.41
N VAL A 41 -5.58 -7.16 3.21
CA VAL A 41 -6.84 -6.73 3.81
C VAL A 41 -6.82 -6.85 5.33
N GLY A 42 -6.35 -7.96 5.89
CA GLY A 42 -6.25 -8.14 7.34
C GLY A 42 -5.28 -7.16 7.99
N LEU A 43 -4.13 -6.88 7.34
CA LEU A 43 -3.20 -5.83 7.74
C LEU A 43 -3.80 -4.44 7.62
N ALA A 44 -4.64 -4.24 6.61
CA ALA A 44 -5.33 -3.01 6.45
C ALA A 44 -6.31 -2.85 7.65
N LYS A 45 -7.25 -3.78 7.82
CA LYS A 45 -8.25 -3.75 8.90
C LYS A 45 -7.64 -3.69 10.30
N GLY A 46 -6.39 -4.11 10.45
CA GLY A 46 -5.71 -4.17 11.74
C GLY A 46 -6.22 -5.32 12.59
N GLU A 47 -6.72 -6.40 11.97
CA GLU A 47 -7.37 -7.54 12.66
C GLU A 47 -6.46 -8.19 13.71
N LYS A 48 -5.14 -8.15 13.47
CA LYS A 48 -4.12 -8.70 14.38
C LYS A 48 -3.66 -7.70 15.46
N GLY A 49 -4.35 -6.56 15.60
CA GLY A 49 -3.98 -5.47 16.52
C GLY A 49 -2.86 -4.55 15.99
N TYR A 50 -2.40 -4.78 14.77
CA TYR A 50 -1.40 -3.97 14.06
C TYR A 50 -1.76 -3.90 12.57
N GLY A 51 -1.29 -2.88 11.87
CA GLY A 51 -1.65 -2.69 10.47
C GLY A 51 -1.06 -1.45 9.84
N TYR A 52 -1.62 -1.05 8.70
CA TYR A 52 -1.16 0.13 7.96
C TYR A 52 -1.54 1.45 8.63
N LYS A 53 -2.57 1.49 9.49
CA LYS A 53 -3.00 2.71 10.17
C LYS A 53 -1.84 3.38 10.94
N GLY A 54 -1.57 4.63 10.61
CA GLY A 54 -0.48 5.43 11.18
C GLY A 54 0.90 5.12 10.61
N SER A 55 1.04 4.13 9.72
CA SER A 55 2.30 3.81 9.08
C SER A 55 2.78 4.96 8.17
N LYS A 56 4.10 5.03 7.97
CA LYS A 56 4.74 6.08 7.18
C LYS A 56 5.07 5.58 5.78
N PHE A 57 5.06 6.49 4.82
CA PHE A 57 5.76 6.27 3.55
C PHE A 57 7.26 6.45 3.78
N HIS A 58 8.02 5.39 3.61
CA HIS A 58 9.46 5.37 3.85
C HIS A 58 10.29 5.50 2.56
N ARG A 59 9.63 5.49 1.40
CA ARG A 59 10.25 5.77 0.11
C ARG A 59 9.31 6.52 -0.82
N ALA A 60 9.83 7.55 -1.48
CA ALA A 60 9.14 8.25 -2.55
C ALA A 60 10.14 8.57 -3.66
N ILE A 61 9.89 8.08 -4.87
CA ILE A 61 10.76 8.28 -6.03
C ILE A 61 9.86 8.78 -7.15
N LYS A 62 10.08 10.04 -7.52
CA LYS A 62 9.34 10.73 -8.58
C LYS A 62 9.34 9.91 -9.87
N ASP A 63 8.17 9.83 -10.52
CA ASP A 63 7.95 9.14 -11.80
C ASP A 63 8.23 7.62 -11.74
N PHE A 64 8.32 7.05 -10.53
CA PHE A 64 8.62 5.64 -10.35
C PHE A 64 7.71 4.97 -9.32
N MET A 65 7.84 5.30 -8.03
CA MET A 65 7.07 4.62 -6.99
C MET A 65 7.04 5.34 -5.65
N ILE A 66 5.99 5.05 -4.89
CA ILE A 66 5.91 5.29 -3.45
C ILE A 66 5.91 3.95 -2.71
N GLN A 67 6.59 3.88 -1.57
CA GLN A 67 6.65 2.69 -0.73
C GLN A 67 6.30 3.04 0.71
N GLY A 68 5.26 2.38 1.22
CA GLY A 68 4.86 2.42 2.62
C GLY A 68 4.77 1.01 3.20
N GLY A 69 4.08 0.89 4.33
CA GLY A 69 3.78 -0.41 4.92
C GLY A 69 4.91 -1.05 5.73
N ASP A 70 6.00 -0.33 6.02
CA ASP A 70 6.92 -0.75 7.08
C ASP A 70 6.41 -0.27 8.46
N PHE A 71 5.42 -1.01 8.98
CA PHE A 71 4.88 -0.84 10.34
C PHE A 71 5.54 -1.81 11.34
N THR A 72 6.61 -2.50 10.94
CA THR A 72 7.09 -3.76 11.58
C THR A 72 8.49 -3.70 12.14
N LYS A 73 9.02 -2.52 12.53
CA LYS A 73 10.32 -2.44 13.22
C LYS A 73 10.43 -3.37 14.46
N HIS A 74 9.30 -3.88 14.98
CA HIS A 74 9.22 -4.88 16.06
C HIS A 74 8.58 -6.24 15.70
N LEU A 75 8.07 -6.47 14.47
CA LEU A 75 7.31 -7.68 14.11
C LEU A 75 7.91 -8.50 12.95
N ARG A 76 9.10 -8.10 12.45
CA ARG A 76 9.77 -8.72 11.28
C ARG A 76 9.89 -10.25 11.32
N ASN A 77 10.02 -10.83 12.52
CA ASN A 77 10.20 -12.27 12.69
C ASN A 77 8.91 -13.09 12.47
N GLN A 78 7.71 -12.48 12.46
CA GLN A 78 6.45 -13.22 12.21
C GLN A 78 6.11 -13.35 10.72
N PHE A 79 6.58 -12.43 9.87
CA PHE A 79 6.17 -12.36 8.45
C PHE A 79 7.04 -13.16 7.49
N ALA A 80 8.23 -13.60 7.92
CA ALA A 80 9.15 -14.37 7.09
C ALA A 80 8.63 -15.78 6.77
N ASP A 81 7.79 -16.33 7.65
CA ASP A 81 7.32 -17.72 7.55
C ASP A 81 6.02 -17.85 6.73
N GLU A 82 5.24 -16.78 6.55
CA GLU A 82 3.90 -16.84 5.95
C GLU A 82 3.86 -16.57 4.42
N ASN A 83 4.95 -16.18 3.76
CA ASN A 83 4.96 -15.81 2.33
C ASN A 83 6.18 -16.38 1.58
N PHE A 84 6.19 -16.97 0.38
CA PHE A 84 5.25 -17.00 -0.75
C PHE A 84 5.77 -18.04 -1.77
N LYS A 85 5.06 -19.15 -2.02
CA LYS A 85 5.36 -20.09 -3.13
C LYS A 85 4.34 -20.00 -4.27
N LEU A 86 3.76 -18.81 -4.49
CA LEU A 86 2.80 -18.58 -5.58
C LEU A 86 3.50 -17.93 -6.77
N LYS A 87 3.31 -18.49 -7.98
CA LYS A 87 3.69 -17.84 -9.23
C LYS A 87 2.60 -16.81 -9.55
N THR A 88 2.99 -15.54 -9.63
CA THR A 88 2.08 -14.42 -9.81
C THR A 88 2.61 -13.49 -10.91
N PRO A 89 1.77 -12.63 -11.52
CA PRO A 89 2.23 -11.61 -12.44
C PRO A 89 3.20 -10.66 -11.71
N ARG A 90 4.41 -10.50 -12.26
CA ARG A 90 5.45 -9.67 -11.66
C ARG A 90 5.71 -8.42 -12.50
N LEU A 91 5.89 -7.26 -11.85
CA LEU A 91 6.24 -6.01 -12.53
C LEU A 91 7.64 -6.07 -13.16
N ASP A 92 8.57 -6.74 -12.48
CA ASP A 92 10.00 -6.76 -12.79
C ASP A 92 10.65 -8.14 -12.55
N GLY A 93 9.82 -9.17 -12.40
CA GLY A 93 10.30 -10.49 -11.98
C GLY A 93 10.59 -10.63 -10.49
N LYS A 94 10.41 -9.59 -9.67
CA LYS A 94 10.65 -9.60 -8.21
C LYS A 94 9.40 -9.25 -7.38
N HIS A 95 8.58 -8.32 -7.85
CA HIS A 95 7.39 -7.83 -7.12
C HIS A 95 6.09 -8.42 -7.68
N VAL A 96 5.10 -8.66 -6.82
CA VAL A 96 3.79 -9.21 -7.20
C VAL A 96 2.76 -8.09 -7.33
N VAL A 97 2.02 -8.04 -8.45
CA VAL A 97 0.87 -7.15 -8.61
C VAL A 97 -0.39 -7.87 -8.12
N PHE A 98 -1.10 -7.28 -7.17
CA PHE A 98 -2.31 -7.85 -6.59
C PHE A 98 -3.51 -6.88 -6.57
N GLY A 99 -3.38 -5.73 -7.20
CA GLY A 99 -4.46 -4.75 -7.34
C GLY A 99 -4.07 -3.63 -8.28
N LYS A 100 -4.97 -2.65 -8.39
CA LYS A 100 -4.78 -1.42 -9.16
C LYS A 100 -5.40 -0.24 -8.43
N MET A 101 -4.84 0.96 -8.59
CA MET A 101 -5.52 2.16 -8.15
C MET A 101 -6.76 2.40 -9.02
N LEU A 102 -7.89 2.67 -8.36
CA LEU A 102 -9.14 3.01 -9.04
C LEU A 102 -9.32 4.53 -9.13
N GLU A 103 -8.81 5.27 -8.15
CA GLU A 103 -9.00 6.72 -8.08
C GLU A 103 -7.72 7.46 -7.65
N VAL A 104 -7.61 8.70 -8.14
CA VAL A 104 -6.74 9.79 -7.68
C VAL A 104 -5.22 9.54 -7.70
N MET A 105 -4.62 9.77 -8.87
CA MET A 105 -3.14 9.87 -9.00
C MET A 105 -2.55 11.11 -8.31
N SER A 106 -3.33 12.17 -8.03
CA SER A 106 -2.80 13.41 -7.46
C SER A 106 -2.26 13.26 -6.04
N VAL A 107 -2.81 12.35 -5.23
CA VAL A 107 -2.29 12.03 -3.89
C VAL A 107 -0.91 11.38 -4.02
N VAL A 108 -0.75 10.44 -4.95
CA VAL A 108 0.55 9.81 -5.24
C VAL A 108 1.56 10.86 -5.70
N HIS A 109 1.15 11.76 -6.60
CA HIS A 109 2.02 12.86 -7.06
C HIS A 109 2.39 13.80 -5.91
N THR A 110 1.47 14.06 -4.99
CA THR A 110 1.75 14.89 -3.80
C THR A 110 2.80 14.25 -2.89
N ILE A 111 2.82 12.93 -2.79
CA ILE A 111 3.83 12.19 -2.01
C ILE A 111 5.17 12.14 -2.77
N GLU A 112 5.16 11.86 -4.08
CA GLU A 112 6.38 11.68 -4.87
C GLU A 112 7.18 12.98 -5.08
N LEU A 113 6.49 14.13 -5.08
CA LEU A 113 7.08 15.46 -5.25
C LEU A 113 7.69 16.03 -3.97
N GLN A 114 7.65 15.29 -2.86
CA GLN A 114 8.28 15.74 -1.62
C GLN A 114 9.80 15.68 -1.73
N ASP A 115 10.46 16.63 -1.06
CA ASP A 115 11.90 16.54 -0.86
C ASP A 115 12.23 15.28 -0.06
N THR A 116 13.23 14.56 -0.55
CA THR A 116 13.72 13.32 0.05
C THR A 116 15.21 13.40 0.35
N ASN A 117 15.68 12.61 1.31
CA ASN A 117 17.12 12.44 1.53
C ASN A 117 17.74 11.42 0.56
N ASP A 118 19.04 11.14 0.69
CA ASP A 118 19.79 10.20 -0.17
C ASP A 118 19.24 8.76 -0.20
N ARG A 119 18.34 8.40 0.74
CA ARG A 119 17.65 7.10 0.78
C ARG A 119 16.27 7.14 0.13
N ASN A 120 15.88 8.26 -0.47
CA ASN A 120 14.54 8.56 -0.98
C ASN A 120 13.48 8.58 0.13
N LEU A 121 13.87 8.83 1.38
CA LEU A 121 12.93 8.99 2.49
C LEU A 121 12.41 10.43 2.50
N PRO A 122 11.09 10.67 2.45
CA PRO A 122 10.53 12.01 2.54
C PRO A 122 10.88 12.70 3.86
N TYR A 123 11.28 13.98 3.80
CA TYR A 123 11.49 14.80 5.00
C TYR A 123 10.18 15.07 5.73
N THR A 124 9.11 15.30 4.96
CA THR A 124 7.78 15.51 5.52
C THR A 124 7.11 14.17 5.78
N VAL A 125 6.61 13.99 7.00
CA VAL A 125 5.96 12.75 7.38
C VAL A 125 4.63 12.62 6.66
N CYS A 126 4.48 11.51 5.92
CA CYS A 126 3.25 11.09 5.31
C CYS A 126 2.66 9.92 6.10
N HIS A 127 1.41 10.01 6.53
CA HIS A 127 0.74 8.90 7.22
C HIS A 127 -0.44 8.40 6.39
N CYS A 128 -0.68 7.09 6.44
CA CYS A 128 -1.96 6.54 6.00
C CYS A 128 -2.87 6.26 7.20
N GLN A 129 -4.08 6.79 7.14
CA GLN A 129 -5.23 6.35 7.90
C GLN A 129 -6.08 5.45 7.03
N GLN A 130 -6.90 4.59 7.62
CA GLN A 130 -7.56 3.54 6.89
C GLN A 130 -9.07 3.50 7.14
N TRP A 131 -9.78 3.17 6.07
CA TRP A 131 -11.20 2.84 6.05
C TRP A 131 -11.47 1.60 5.16
N GLU A 132 -12.55 0.89 5.45
CA GLU A 132 -13.14 -0.14 4.59
C GLU A 132 -14.57 0.34 4.27
N ASP A 133 -15.05 0.05 3.06
CA ASP A 133 -16.46 0.20 2.67
C ASP A 133 -17.21 -1.13 2.89
#